data_AF-A0A4R6W4P5-F1
#
_entry.id   AF-A0A4R6W4P5-F1
#
_cell.length_a   1.000
_cell.length_b   1.000
_cell.length_c   1.000
_cell.angle_alpha   90.00
_cell.angle_beta   90.00
_cell.angle_gamma   90.00
#
_symmetry.space_group_name_H-M   'P 1'
#
loop_
_entity.id
_entity.type
_entity.pdbx_description
1 polymer ?
#
loop_
_entity_poly.entity_id
_entity_poly.type
_entity_poly.pdbx_seq_one_letter_code
_entity_poly.pdbx_strand_id
1 'polypeptide(L)'
;MKNYQFIYTCLLILFVLTGCKKEEKSPDDYQELATDILFENINVGRFQHLIPNEPFKVKIATFNVQKNGNDWSGFAVSNRNHRLYVTNAGAVDSTRFSVYTNIVHAGGNFLVAKTNDNNAFVRFDRPVQVDRVLVANTTQVWQTINYGQGNATLGFTFSPGTRALNVTAKDYVKVIATGYQNDVETAKVEYLLADRRSDALLRNFTIVDWMPMELSSLGKVDKILFQLDSSDKTAGKMNTPPYFCLDGFRFSEQL
;
A
#
# COMPACT_ATOMS: atom_id res chain seq x y z
N MET A 1 -25.94 38.61 77.90
CA MET A 1 -24.62 39.08 78.39
C MET A 1 -23.54 38.13 77.89
N LYS A 2 -22.55 38.68 77.15
CA LYS A 2 -21.19 38.17 76.84
C LYS A 2 -21.12 36.84 76.06
N ASN A 3 -20.85 36.91 74.75
CA ASN A 3 -19.52 36.94 74.10
C ASN A 3 -18.77 35.61 74.26
N TYR A 4 -18.37 34.97 73.15
CA TYR A 4 -17.00 34.99 72.64
C TYR A 4 -16.86 34.05 71.43
N GLN A 5 -16.21 34.56 70.40
CA GLN A 5 -15.66 33.83 69.27
C GLN A 5 -14.69 32.74 69.73
N PHE A 6 -14.58 31.63 69.01
CA PHE A 6 -13.26 31.08 68.65
C PHE A 6 -13.34 30.23 67.37
N ILE A 7 -12.62 30.73 66.38
CA ILE A 7 -12.25 30.16 65.08
C ILE A 7 -11.36 28.93 65.29
N TYR A 8 -11.55 27.85 64.52
CA TYR A 8 -10.45 27.03 63.96
C TYR A 8 -10.92 26.26 62.72
N THR A 9 -10.77 26.93 61.57
CA THR A 9 -10.14 26.47 60.32
C THR A 9 -10.00 24.95 60.09
N CYS A 10 -10.89 24.37 59.28
CA CYS A 10 -10.57 23.24 58.40
C CYS A 10 -10.78 23.71 56.96
N LEU A 11 -9.73 24.29 56.39
CA LEU A 11 -9.67 24.66 54.97
C LEU A 11 -9.57 23.34 54.17
N LEU A 12 -10.71 22.80 53.75
CA LEU A 12 -10.74 21.72 52.78
C LEU A 12 -10.40 22.35 51.42
N ILE A 13 -9.15 22.19 50.99
CA ILE A 13 -8.69 22.59 49.66
C ILE A 13 -9.42 21.69 48.66
N LEU A 14 -10.50 22.22 48.08
CA LEU A 14 -11.14 21.66 46.90
C LEU A 14 -10.20 21.95 45.72
N PHE A 15 -9.27 21.03 45.44
CA PHE A 15 -8.55 21.02 44.17
C PHE A 15 -9.59 20.76 43.08
N VAL A 16 -10.05 21.84 42.43
CA VAL A 16 -10.78 21.77 41.17
C VAL A 16 -9.82 21.16 40.16
N LEU A 17 -9.97 19.86 39.92
CA LEU A 17 -9.41 19.19 38.75
C LEU A 17 -10.14 19.73 37.52
N THR A 18 -9.75 20.92 37.04
CA THR A 18 -9.90 21.24 35.62
C THR A 18 -8.94 20.32 34.87
N GLY A 19 -9.36 19.07 34.70
CA GLY A 19 -8.81 18.21 33.68
C GLY A 19 -8.99 18.94 32.36
N CYS A 20 -7.87 19.38 31.78
CA CYS A 20 -7.82 19.75 30.39
C CYS A 20 -8.37 18.54 29.63
N LYS A 21 -9.62 18.61 29.15
CA LYS A 21 -10.13 17.59 28.23
C LYS A 21 -9.26 17.72 26.99
N LYS A 22 -8.21 16.90 26.94
CA LYS A 22 -7.53 16.62 25.69
C LYS A 22 -8.63 16.01 24.83
N GLU A 23 -9.07 16.74 23.80
CA GLU A 23 -9.96 16.20 22.79
C GLU A 23 -9.29 14.93 22.28
N GLU A 24 -9.84 13.80 22.70
CA GLU A 24 -9.49 12.51 22.15
C GLU A 24 -10.12 12.52 20.77
N LYS A 25 -9.35 12.97 19.77
CA LYS A 25 -9.71 12.77 18.38
C LYS A 25 -9.95 11.28 18.24
N SER A 26 -11.20 10.91 17.99
CA SER A 26 -11.56 9.55 17.59
C SER A 26 -10.58 9.11 16.50
N PRO A 27 -9.98 7.92 16.60
CA PRO A 27 -9.14 7.37 15.53
C PRO A 27 -9.84 7.32 14.16
N ASP A 28 -11.17 7.47 14.15
CA ASP A 28 -12.04 7.31 12.98
C ASP A 28 -12.45 8.62 12.28
N ASP A 29 -11.94 9.80 12.68
CA ASP A 29 -12.24 11.05 11.96
C ASP A 29 -11.30 11.24 10.75
N TYR A 30 -11.23 10.23 9.88
CA TYR A 30 -10.69 10.38 8.54
C TYR A 30 -11.75 11.07 7.68
N GLN A 31 -11.63 12.38 7.50
CA GLN A 31 -12.48 13.10 6.55
C GLN A 31 -12.09 12.71 5.12
N GLU A 32 -12.91 11.90 4.48
CA GLU A 32 -12.78 11.61 3.05
C GLU A 32 -12.90 12.92 2.27
N LEU A 33 -11.84 13.27 1.53
CA LEU A 33 -11.87 14.44 0.67
C LEU A 33 -12.45 14.07 -0.69
N ALA A 34 -13.08 15.04 -1.36
CA ALA A 34 -13.53 14.86 -2.75
C ALA A 34 -12.37 14.44 -3.69
N THR A 35 -11.15 14.83 -3.33
CA THR A 35 -9.89 14.54 -4.00
C THR A 35 -9.27 13.18 -3.69
N ASP A 36 -9.81 12.44 -2.72
CA ASP A 36 -9.36 11.10 -2.40
C ASP A 36 -10.06 10.09 -3.31
N ILE A 37 -9.34 9.14 -3.89
CA ILE A 37 -9.92 7.99 -4.60
C ILE A 37 -9.71 6.76 -3.70
N LEU A 38 -10.81 6.33 -3.09
CA LEU A 38 -10.91 5.17 -2.20
C LEU A 38 -11.79 4.09 -2.85
N PHE A 39 -11.63 2.84 -2.42
CA PHE A 39 -12.26 1.68 -3.07
C PHE A 39 -13.42 1.06 -2.28
N GLU A 40 -13.87 1.71 -1.22
CA GLU A 40 -14.87 1.18 -0.29
C GLU A 40 -16.25 0.92 -0.92
N ASN A 41 -16.58 1.64 -1.99
CA ASN A 41 -17.84 1.47 -2.70
C ASN A 41 -17.86 0.22 -3.61
N ILE A 42 -16.74 -0.48 -3.76
CA ILE A 42 -16.66 -1.71 -4.56
C ILE A 42 -17.05 -2.89 -3.66
N ASN A 43 -18.07 -3.66 -4.06
CA ASN A 43 -18.47 -4.83 -3.29
C ASN A 43 -17.46 -5.98 -3.47
N VAL A 44 -16.56 -6.10 -2.50
CA VAL A 44 -15.68 -7.24 -2.30
C VAL A 44 -16.11 -7.87 -0.99
N GLY A 45 -16.63 -9.10 -1.02
CA GLY A 45 -17.02 -9.80 0.19
C GLY A 45 -15.90 -9.82 1.24
N ARG A 46 -16.23 -10.13 2.50
CA ARG A 46 -15.25 -10.07 3.59
C ARG A 46 -14.09 -11.04 3.38
N PHE A 47 -12.86 -10.53 3.44
CA PHE A 47 -11.62 -11.28 3.20
C PHE A 47 -11.58 -11.97 1.82
N GLN A 48 -12.09 -11.27 0.81
CA GLN A 48 -12.10 -11.70 -0.57
C GLN A 48 -11.34 -10.71 -1.46
N HIS A 49 -11.23 -11.10 -2.72
CA HIS A 49 -10.73 -10.24 -3.77
C HIS A 49 -11.69 -10.34 -4.96
N LEU A 50 -11.70 -9.30 -5.78
CA LEU A 50 -12.42 -9.21 -7.03
C LEU A 50 -11.41 -8.86 -8.12
N ILE A 51 -11.32 -9.69 -9.15
CA ILE A 51 -10.62 -9.36 -10.39
C ILE A 51 -11.71 -9.00 -11.41
N PRO A 52 -11.97 -7.70 -11.66
CA PRO A 52 -12.99 -7.29 -12.62
C PRO A 52 -12.76 -7.90 -14.00
N ASN A 53 -13.83 -8.05 -14.78
CA ASN A 53 -13.70 -8.58 -16.14
C ASN A 53 -13.25 -7.52 -17.15
N GLU A 54 -13.46 -6.24 -16.83
CA GLU A 54 -13.15 -5.08 -17.65
C GLU A 54 -12.58 -3.96 -16.76
N PRO A 55 -11.94 -2.92 -17.34
CA PRO A 55 -11.55 -1.73 -16.61
C PRO A 55 -12.72 -1.15 -15.79
N PHE A 56 -12.44 -0.69 -14.57
CA PHE A 56 -13.45 -0.16 -13.66
C PHE A 56 -13.14 1.28 -13.27
N LYS A 57 -14.19 2.07 -13.03
CA LYS A 57 -14.09 3.50 -12.76
C LYS A 57 -14.44 3.81 -11.31
N VAL A 58 -13.62 4.64 -10.67
CA VAL A 58 -13.85 5.22 -9.34
C VAL A 58 -13.61 6.73 -9.43
N LYS A 59 -14.65 7.52 -9.17
CA LYS A 59 -14.63 8.98 -9.38
C LYS A 59 -14.14 9.30 -10.80
N ILE A 60 -13.08 10.09 -10.94
CA ILE A 60 -12.49 10.50 -12.22
C ILE A 60 -11.48 9.49 -12.80
N ALA A 61 -11.17 8.41 -12.08
CA ALA A 61 -10.10 7.48 -12.40
C ALA A 61 -10.64 6.14 -12.90
N THR A 62 -10.13 5.70 -14.05
CA THR A 62 -10.41 4.39 -14.65
C THR A 62 -9.20 3.50 -14.53
N PHE A 63 -9.33 2.41 -13.79
CA PHE A 63 -8.28 1.44 -13.50
C PHE A 63 -8.36 0.29 -14.51
N ASN A 64 -7.26 0.05 -15.22
CA ASN A 64 -7.23 -0.96 -16.26
C ASN A 64 -7.22 -2.39 -15.71
N VAL A 65 -7.92 -3.28 -16.40
CA VAL A 65 -7.87 -4.73 -16.18
C VAL A 65 -7.87 -5.40 -17.55
N GLN A 66 -6.91 -6.28 -17.79
CA GLN A 66 -6.80 -7.06 -19.01
C GLN A 66 -6.95 -8.54 -18.68
N LYS A 67 -7.94 -9.22 -19.27
CA LYS A 67 -8.07 -10.69 -19.19
C LYS A 67 -7.25 -11.35 -20.29
N ASN A 68 -6.54 -12.43 -19.95
CA ASN A 68 -5.71 -13.24 -20.82
C ASN A 68 -6.04 -14.72 -20.58
N GLY A 69 -7.20 -15.18 -21.07
CA GLY A 69 -7.71 -16.52 -20.78
C GLY A 69 -8.01 -16.71 -19.29
N ASN A 70 -7.34 -17.67 -18.65
CA ASN A 70 -7.46 -17.91 -17.21
C ASN A 70 -6.56 -17.00 -16.35
N ASP A 71 -5.79 -16.11 -16.97
CA ASP A 71 -4.93 -15.15 -16.29
C ASP A 71 -5.40 -13.70 -16.55
N TRP A 72 -4.76 -12.74 -15.88
CA TRP A 72 -5.08 -11.32 -16.00
C TRP A 72 -3.85 -10.44 -15.82
N SER A 73 -3.96 -9.14 -16.05
CA SER A 73 -3.03 -8.10 -15.59
C SER A 73 -3.76 -6.77 -15.41
N GLY A 74 -3.14 -5.80 -14.73
CA GLY A 74 -3.81 -4.57 -14.33
C GLY A 74 -4.14 -4.53 -12.84
N PHE A 75 -5.37 -4.16 -12.49
CA PHE A 75 -5.80 -4.03 -11.10
C PHE A 75 -6.87 -5.04 -10.68
N ALA A 76 -6.74 -5.55 -9.46
CA ALA A 76 -7.79 -6.21 -8.72
C ALA A 76 -8.11 -5.41 -7.46
N VAL A 77 -9.29 -5.63 -6.89
CA VAL A 77 -9.70 -5.01 -5.62
C VAL A 77 -9.70 -6.11 -4.55
N SER A 78 -9.16 -5.83 -3.37
CA SER A 78 -9.04 -6.82 -2.31
C SER A 78 -9.24 -6.20 -0.94
N ASN A 79 -9.74 -7.00 0.00
CA ASN A 79 -9.72 -6.71 1.43
C ASN A 79 -9.13 -7.89 2.23
N ARG A 80 -8.29 -8.70 1.59
CA ARG A 80 -7.60 -9.81 2.24
C ARG A 80 -6.44 -9.33 3.12
N ASN A 81 -6.18 -10.07 4.18
CA ASN A 81 -5.18 -9.75 5.20
C ASN A 81 -4.38 -10.98 5.67
N HIS A 82 -4.35 -12.04 4.86
CA HIS A 82 -3.68 -13.29 5.18
C HIS A 82 -2.16 -13.11 5.18
N ARG A 83 -1.50 -13.45 6.30
CA ARG A 83 -0.06 -13.23 6.53
C ARG A 83 0.77 -14.50 6.76
N LEU A 84 0.12 -15.66 6.83
CA LEU A 84 0.81 -16.94 7.03
C LEU A 84 1.46 -17.44 5.73
N TYR A 85 2.40 -18.37 5.86
CA TYR A 85 3.03 -19.01 4.71
C TYR A 85 2.06 -19.94 4.00
N VAL A 86 2.09 -19.89 2.67
CA VAL A 86 1.33 -20.78 1.78
C VAL A 86 2.29 -21.58 0.92
N THR A 87 2.14 -22.90 0.89
CA THR A 87 3.17 -23.81 0.38
C THR A 87 2.91 -24.30 -1.05
N ASN A 88 1.72 -24.03 -1.59
CA ASN A 88 1.25 -24.59 -2.84
C ASN A 88 0.52 -23.55 -3.70
N ALA A 89 0.42 -23.85 -5.00
CA ALA A 89 -0.19 -22.97 -5.99
C ALA A 89 -1.68 -22.69 -5.73
N GLY A 90 -2.42 -23.64 -5.15
CA GLY A 90 -3.86 -23.48 -4.91
C GLY A 90 -4.20 -22.47 -3.81
N ALA A 91 -3.26 -22.20 -2.90
CA ALA A 91 -3.47 -21.30 -1.76
C ALA A 91 -2.81 -19.93 -1.93
N VAL A 92 -1.99 -19.73 -2.97
CA VAL A 92 -1.20 -18.51 -3.19
C VAL A 92 -2.05 -17.24 -3.30
N ASP A 93 -3.31 -17.37 -3.75
CA ASP A 93 -4.22 -16.23 -3.82
C ASP A 93 -4.54 -15.63 -2.45
N SER A 94 -4.34 -16.40 -1.38
CA SER A 94 -4.47 -15.90 -0.01
C SER A 94 -3.40 -14.85 0.27
N THR A 95 -2.16 -15.02 -0.19
CA THR A 95 -1.05 -14.10 0.10
C THR A 95 -0.82 -13.05 -0.99
N ARG A 96 -1.06 -13.37 -2.28
CA ARG A 96 -0.86 -12.39 -3.37
C ARG A 96 -1.89 -11.27 -3.36
N PHE A 97 -3.10 -11.55 -2.86
CA PHE A 97 -4.15 -10.54 -2.74
C PHE A 97 -4.22 -9.92 -1.35
N SER A 98 -3.37 -10.32 -0.42
CA SER A 98 -3.30 -9.70 0.91
C SER A 98 -2.21 -8.65 0.94
N VAL A 99 -2.50 -7.50 1.51
CA VAL A 99 -1.46 -6.52 1.85
C VAL A 99 -0.64 -7.03 3.03
N TYR A 100 0.68 -6.79 3.01
CA TYR A 100 1.52 -7.02 4.18
C TYR A 100 1.65 -5.74 5.01
N THR A 101 1.19 -5.82 6.25
CA THR A 101 1.31 -4.78 7.27
C THR A 101 1.79 -5.43 8.58
N ASN A 102 2.48 -4.69 9.45
CA ASN A 102 2.97 -5.20 10.74
C ASN A 102 1.84 -5.70 11.65
N ILE A 103 0.73 -4.96 11.63
CA ILE A 103 -0.53 -5.31 12.27
C ILE A 103 -1.43 -5.90 11.20
N VAL A 104 -2.28 -6.87 11.53
CA VAL A 104 -3.27 -7.40 10.59
C VAL A 104 -4.07 -6.27 9.96
N HIS A 105 -4.11 -6.19 8.63
CA HIS A 105 -4.97 -5.26 7.91
C HIS A 105 -6.42 -5.53 8.33
N ALA A 106 -6.98 -4.59 9.06
CA ALA A 106 -8.38 -4.59 9.49
C ALA A 106 -9.22 -3.58 8.70
N GLY A 107 -8.61 -2.95 7.69
CA GLY A 107 -9.20 -1.86 6.91
C GLY A 107 -10.06 -2.33 5.75
N GLY A 108 -10.46 -1.35 4.94
CA GLY A 108 -11.32 -1.50 3.78
C GLY A 108 -10.61 -2.06 2.54
N ASN A 109 -11.22 -1.78 1.40
CA ASN A 109 -10.76 -2.27 0.11
C ASN A 109 -9.51 -1.50 -0.38
N PHE A 110 -8.55 -2.23 -0.93
CA PHE A 110 -7.37 -1.69 -1.58
C PHE A 110 -7.17 -2.31 -2.96
N LEU A 111 -6.28 -1.73 -3.76
CA LEU A 111 -5.89 -2.30 -5.05
C LEU A 111 -4.71 -3.26 -4.91
N VAL A 112 -4.78 -4.35 -5.67
CA VAL A 112 -3.63 -5.21 -5.96
C VAL A 112 -3.29 -5.02 -7.44
N ALA A 113 -2.11 -4.48 -7.70
CA ALA A 113 -1.59 -4.30 -9.04
C ALA A 113 -0.85 -5.56 -9.47
N LYS A 114 -1.09 -6.02 -10.71
CA LYS A 114 -0.29 -7.04 -11.41
C LYS A 114 0.31 -6.43 -12.67
N THR A 115 1.62 -6.20 -12.69
CA THR A 115 2.27 -5.28 -13.64
C THR A 115 2.68 -5.91 -14.97
N ASN A 116 2.23 -7.13 -15.28
CA ASN A 116 2.53 -7.75 -16.56
C ASN A 116 2.03 -6.90 -17.74
N ASP A 117 2.82 -6.91 -18.82
CA ASP A 117 2.47 -6.30 -20.12
C ASP A 117 2.12 -4.81 -20.05
N ASN A 118 2.62 -4.10 -19.03
CA ASN A 118 2.30 -2.69 -18.77
C ASN A 118 0.79 -2.39 -18.61
N ASN A 119 0.01 -3.37 -18.16
CA ASN A 119 -1.44 -3.21 -18.00
C ASN A 119 -1.88 -2.61 -16.66
N ALA A 120 -0.97 -2.42 -15.70
CA ALA A 120 -1.26 -1.76 -14.42
C ALA A 120 -1.23 -0.23 -14.56
N PHE A 121 -2.15 0.33 -15.34
CA PHE A 121 -2.30 1.78 -15.52
C PHE A 121 -3.68 2.30 -15.12
N VAL A 122 -3.69 3.52 -14.60
CA VAL A 122 -4.91 4.29 -14.31
C VAL A 122 -4.99 5.45 -15.31
N ARG A 123 -6.18 5.71 -15.84
CA ARG A 123 -6.49 6.89 -16.68
C ARG A 123 -7.43 7.83 -15.95
N PHE A 124 -7.23 9.13 -16.12
CA PHE A 124 -8.10 10.16 -15.57
C PHE A 124 -8.92 10.79 -16.68
N ASP A 125 -10.17 11.18 -16.38
CA ASP A 125 -11.06 11.84 -17.36
C ASP A 125 -10.50 13.17 -17.90
N ARG A 126 -9.53 13.75 -17.18
CA ARG A 126 -8.80 14.97 -17.53
C ARG A 126 -7.40 14.93 -16.91
N PRO A 127 -6.46 15.76 -17.40
CA PRO A 127 -5.17 15.91 -16.74
C PRO A 127 -5.32 16.44 -15.32
N VAL A 128 -4.74 15.74 -14.35
CA VAL A 128 -4.71 16.11 -12.93
C VAL A 128 -3.29 16.03 -12.39
N GLN A 129 -2.99 16.81 -11.35
CA GLN A 129 -1.78 16.59 -10.57
C GLN A 129 -2.12 15.60 -9.45
N VAL A 130 -1.44 14.45 -9.44
CA VAL A 130 -1.60 13.44 -8.39
C VAL A 130 -0.55 13.70 -7.32
N ASP A 131 -0.96 13.97 -6.09
CA ASP A 131 -0.05 14.32 -5.01
C ASP A 131 0.69 13.09 -4.52
N ARG A 132 -0.08 12.03 -4.22
CA ARG A 132 0.45 10.78 -3.65
C ARG A 132 -0.49 9.60 -3.86
N VAL A 133 0.07 8.43 -3.63
CA VAL A 133 -0.66 7.17 -3.43
C VAL A 133 0.00 6.40 -2.28
N LEU A 134 -0.77 5.63 -1.52
CA LEU A 134 -0.20 4.67 -0.57
C LEU A 134 0.26 3.42 -1.32
N VAL A 135 1.44 2.93 -0.98
CA VAL A 135 2.02 1.72 -1.56
C VAL A 135 2.43 0.75 -0.47
N ALA A 136 2.21 -0.54 -0.70
CA ALA A 136 2.64 -1.61 0.20
C ALA A 136 3.03 -2.87 -0.57
N ASN A 137 3.78 -3.76 0.09
CA ASN A 137 4.01 -5.10 -0.43
C ASN A 137 2.73 -5.93 -0.34
N THR A 138 2.50 -6.81 -1.32
CA THR A 138 1.64 -7.97 -1.05
C THR A 138 2.32 -8.89 -0.03
N THR A 139 1.56 -9.68 0.71
CA THR A 139 2.13 -10.71 1.59
C THR A 139 2.99 -11.69 0.80
N GLN A 140 2.58 -12.09 -0.41
CA GLN A 140 3.39 -12.96 -1.24
C GLN A 140 4.75 -12.34 -1.53
N VAL A 141 4.79 -11.10 -2.03
CA VAL A 141 6.06 -10.45 -2.38
C VAL A 141 6.92 -10.22 -1.15
N TRP A 142 6.33 -9.77 -0.02
CA TRP A 142 7.06 -9.63 1.23
C TRP A 142 7.70 -10.95 1.69
N GLN A 143 6.97 -12.07 1.61
CA GLN A 143 7.52 -13.38 1.96
C GLN A 143 8.60 -13.82 0.97
N THR A 144 8.39 -13.61 -0.34
CA THR A 144 9.37 -13.95 -1.39
C THR A 144 10.70 -13.25 -1.16
N ILE A 145 10.69 -11.93 -0.91
CA ILE A 145 11.94 -11.17 -0.81
C ILE A 145 12.71 -11.45 0.47
N ASN A 146 12.05 -11.91 1.53
CA ASN A 146 12.69 -12.22 2.81
C ASN A 146 13.12 -13.69 2.91
N TYR A 147 12.39 -14.62 2.28
CA TYR A 147 12.59 -16.06 2.47
C TYR A 147 12.84 -16.84 1.18
N GLY A 148 12.63 -16.22 0.00
CA GLY A 148 12.75 -16.87 -1.30
C GLY A 148 11.68 -17.94 -1.54
N GLN A 149 11.97 -18.87 -2.46
CA GLN A 149 11.22 -20.11 -2.55
C GLN A 149 11.42 -20.92 -1.26
N GLY A 150 10.32 -21.16 -0.54
CA GLY A 150 10.39 -21.76 0.77
C GLY A 150 10.96 -23.18 0.81
N ASN A 151 11.52 -23.55 1.95
CA ASN A 151 12.02 -24.88 2.28
C ASN A 151 11.74 -25.20 3.76
N ALA A 152 12.12 -26.40 4.22
CA ALA A 152 11.86 -26.86 5.58
C ALA A 152 12.47 -25.99 6.70
N THR A 153 13.44 -25.12 6.39
CA THR A 153 14.22 -24.33 7.35
C THR A 153 13.72 -22.89 7.49
N LEU A 154 13.24 -22.27 6.39
CA LEU A 154 12.93 -20.83 6.34
C LEU A 154 11.42 -20.51 6.27
N GLY A 155 10.57 -21.54 6.22
CA GLY A 155 9.13 -21.40 5.96
C GLY A 155 8.82 -21.61 4.48
N PHE A 156 7.65 -22.17 4.20
CA PHE A 156 7.26 -22.62 2.86
C PHE A 156 6.54 -21.51 2.09
N THR A 157 7.23 -20.45 1.65
CA THR A 157 6.65 -19.48 0.70
C THR A 157 6.52 -20.10 -0.69
N PHE A 158 5.31 -20.13 -1.25
CA PHE A 158 5.07 -20.50 -2.64
C PHE A 158 5.51 -19.37 -3.59
N SER A 159 6.76 -19.45 -4.02
CA SER A 159 7.39 -18.49 -4.94
C SER A 159 8.40 -19.20 -5.84
N PRO A 160 7.93 -20.07 -6.75
CA PRO A 160 8.81 -20.91 -7.56
C PRO A 160 9.79 -20.09 -8.39
N GLY A 161 11.05 -20.50 -8.43
CA GLY A 161 12.09 -19.85 -9.24
C GLY A 161 12.63 -18.53 -8.67
N THR A 162 12.30 -18.21 -7.41
CA THR A 162 12.75 -16.99 -6.73
C THR A 162 13.75 -17.27 -5.62
N ARG A 163 14.49 -16.25 -5.21
CA ARG A 163 15.40 -16.30 -4.07
C ARG A 163 15.16 -15.15 -3.10
N ALA A 164 15.61 -15.32 -1.86
CA ALA A 164 15.64 -14.22 -0.91
C ALA A 164 16.61 -13.12 -1.41
N LEU A 165 16.23 -11.87 -1.15
CA LEU A 165 17.09 -10.72 -1.42
C LEU A 165 18.22 -10.67 -0.40
N ASN A 166 19.43 -10.37 -0.86
CA ASN A 166 20.61 -10.33 -0.02
C ASN A 166 21.49 -9.09 -0.30
N VAL A 167 22.29 -8.75 0.70
CA VAL A 167 23.16 -7.57 0.68
C VAL A 167 24.31 -7.71 -0.32
N THR A 168 24.86 -8.91 -0.46
CA THR A 168 25.99 -9.19 -1.37
C THR A 168 25.64 -8.90 -2.83
N ALA A 169 24.44 -9.29 -3.26
CA ALA A 169 23.91 -9.01 -4.59
C ALA A 169 23.36 -7.58 -4.74
N LYS A 170 23.35 -6.79 -3.66
CA LYS A 170 22.81 -5.42 -3.62
C LYS A 170 21.37 -5.37 -4.14
N ASP A 171 20.57 -6.32 -3.66
CA ASP A 171 19.23 -6.55 -4.18
C ASP A 171 18.23 -5.42 -3.88
N TYR A 172 17.18 -5.32 -4.69
CA TYR A 172 16.08 -4.39 -4.47
C TYR A 172 14.76 -4.90 -5.07
N VAL A 173 13.67 -4.28 -4.61
CA VAL A 173 12.37 -4.26 -5.29
C VAL A 173 11.85 -2.83 -5.25
N LYS A 174 11.39 -2.31 -6.39
CA LYS A 174 10.85 -0.96 -6.53
C LYS A 174 9.59 -0.92 -7.39
N VAL A 175 8.70 0.01 -7.06
CA VAL A 175 7.60 0.44 -7.92
C VAL A 175 8.07 1.64 -8.73
N ILE A 176 7.76 1.65 -10.02
CA ILE A 176 8.01 2.76 -10.93
C ILE A 176 6.65 3.28 -11.39
N ALA A 177 6.33 4.53 -11.05
CA ALA A 177 5.17 5.24 -11.56
C ALA A 177 5.64 6.15 -12.70
N THR A 178 5.10 5.95 -13.90
CA THR A 178 5.38 6.78 -15.08
C THR A 178 4.13 7.57 -15.44
N GLY A 179 4.24 8.89 -15.43
CA GLY A 179 3.16 9.80 -15.77
C GLY A 179 3.09 10.07 -17.27
N TYR A 180 1.89 10.24 -17.81
CA TYR A 180 1.67 10.63 -19.20
C TYR A 180 0.59 11.71 -19.30
N GLN A 181 0.75 12.58 -20.30
CA GLN A 181 -0.28 13.52 -20.73
C GLN A 181 -0.39 13.45 -22.25
N ASN A 182 -1.60 13.19 -22.77
CA ASN A 182 -1.86 12.94 -24.19
C ASN A 182 -0.92 11.87 -24.77
N ASP A 183 -0.72 10.80 -24.00
CA ASP A 183 0.21 9.68 -24.27
C ASP A 183 1.70 10.06 -24.42
N VAL A 184 2.09 11.30 -24.12
CA VAL A 184 3.49 11.71 -23.99
C VAL A 184 3.94 11.53 -22.54
N GLU A 185 5.08 10.86 -22.34
CA GLU A 185 5.68 10.69 -21.01
C GLU A 185 6.05 12.06 -20.41
N THR A 186 5.66 12.29 -19.16
CA THR A 186 5.93 13.54 -18.42
C THR A 186 7.13 13.39 -17.50
N ALA A 187 7.10 12.40 -16.62
CA ALA A 187 8.15 12.09 -15.66
C ALA A 187 7.98 10.67 -15.09
N LYS A 188 8.98 10.24 -14.32
CA LYS A 188 8.97 8.97 -13.56
C LYS A 188 9.28 9.23 -12.09
N VAL A 189 8.62 8.46 -11.23
CA VAL A 189 8.92 8.35 -9.81
C VAL A 189 9.23 6.88 -9.50
N GLU A 190 10.33 6.64 -8.79
CA GLU A 190 10.68 5.32 -8.28
C GLU A 190 10.50 5.28 -6.76
N TYR A 191 9.92 4.19 -6.26
CA TYR A 191 9.71 3.96 -4.83
C TYR A 191 10.18 2.57 -4.43
N LEU A 192 11.08 2.47 -3.45
CA LEU A 192 11.65 1.20 -2.99
C LEU A 192 10.71 0.49 -2.02
N LEU A 193 10.27 -0.72 -2.38
CA LEU A 193 9.57 -1.62 -1.45
C LEU A 193 10.56 -2.39 -0.58
N ALA A 194 11.76 -2.62 -1.10
CA ALA A 194 12.88 -3.18 -0.36
C ALA A 194 14.21 -2.78 -0.97
N ASP A 195 15.21 -2.60 -0.11
CA ASP A 195 16.57 -2.31 -0.51
C ASP A 195 17.57 -3.11 0.33
N ARG A 196 18.53 -3.72 -0.35
CA ARG A 196 19.71 -4.42 0.20
C ARG A 196 21.00 -3.85 -0.37
N ARG A 197 20.92 -2.77 -1.17
CA ARG A 197 22.09 -1.98 -1.58
C ARG A 197 22.60 -1.30 -0.32
N SER A 198 23.49 -1.98 0.40
CA SER A 198 24.16 -1.42 1.57
C SER A 198 24.85 -0.12 1.16
N ASP A 199 24.25 1.01 1.53
CA ASP A 199 24.89 2.32 1.43
C ASP A 199 25.93 2.47 2.56
N ALA A 200 26.59 3.62 2.61
CA ALA A 200 27.54 3.95 3.67
C ALA A 200 26.92 3.93 5.08
N LEU A 201 25.59 3.85 5.18
CA LEU A 201 24.82 3.83 6.43
C LEU A 201 24.26 2.43 6.73
N LEU A 202 24.65 1.40 5.97
CA LEU A 202 24.29 -0.01 6.16
C LEU A 202 22.77 -0.27 6.23
N ARG A 203 21.94 0.62 5.67
CA ARG A 203 20.49 0.48 5.78
C ARG A 203 19.99 -0.55 4.77
N ASN A 204 19.66 -1.73 5.26
CA ASN A 204 18.78 -2.66 4.57
C ASN A 204 17.36 -2.49 5.12
N PHE A 205 16.36 -2.51 4.24
CA PHE A 205 14.98 -2.40 4.69
C PHE A 205 14.01 -3.10 3.75
N THR A 206 12.88 -3.48 4.30
CA THR A 206 11.68 -3.85 3.55
C THR A 206 10.55 -3.06 4.19
N ILE A 207 9.72 -2.40 3.39
CA ILE A 207 8.54 -1.74 3.94
C ILE A 207 7.58 -2.80 4.46
N VAL A 208 7.06 -2.56 5.66
CA VAL A 208 6.21 -3.49 6.42
C VAL A 208 4.86 -2.88 6.75
N ASP A 209 4.50 -1.79 6.08
CA ASP A 209 3.23 -1.09 6.21
C ASP A 209 2.95 -0.28 4.94
N TRP A 210 1.77 0.35 4.88
CA TRP A 210 1.43 1.37 3.89
C TRP A 210 2.35 2.57 4.02
N MET A 211 2.99 2.93 2.91
CA MET A 211 3.86 4.10 2.84
C MET A 211 3.38 5.06 1.76
N PRO A 212 3.45 6.39 1.98
CA PRO A 212 3.14 7.35 0.94
C PRO A 212 4.24 7.35 -0.13
N MET A 213 3.83 7.16 -1.38
CA MET A 213 4.62 7.43 -2.58
C MET A 213 4.19 8.78 -3.14
N GLU A 214 5.08 9.77 -3.04
CA GLU A 214 4.85 11.12 -3.57
C GLU A 214 4.90 11.10 -5.11
N LEU A 215 3.85 11.60 -5.76
CA LEU A 215 3.67 11.56 -7.21
C LEU A 215 3.60 12.96 -7.84
N SER A 216 3.64 14.02 -7.03
CA SER A 216 3.51 15.41 -7.50
C SER A 216 4.54 15.80 -8.56
N SER A 217 5.73 15.19 -8.55
CA SER A 217 6.79 15.41 -9.56
C SER A 217 6.48 14.78 -10.92
N LEU A 218 5.40 14.00 -11.06
CA LEU A 218 4.88 13.59 -12.37
C LEU A 218 4.27 14.77 -13.15
N GLY A 219 3.96 15.88 -12.49
CA GLY A 219 3.26 17.00 -13.10
C GLY A 219 1.78 16.70 -13.34
N LYS A 220 1.18 17.38 -14.34
CA LYS A 220 -0.21 17.12 -14.75
C LYS A 220 -0.25 15.93 -15.70
N VAL A 221 -1.03 14.92 -15.35
CA VAL A 221 -1.12 13.63 -16.07
C VAL A 221 -2.56 13.20 -16.29
N ASP A 222 -2.84 12.55 -17.42
CA ASP A 222 -4.10 11.85 -17.69
C ASP A 222 -3.95 10.33 -17.62
N LYS A 223 -2.72 9.83 -17.44
CA LYS A 223 -2.43 8.41 -17.20
C LYS A 223 -1.22 8.25 -16.29
N ILE A 224 -1.30 7.29 -15.38
CA ILE A 224 -0.14 6.79 -14.64
C ILE A 224 -0.02 5.28 -14.92
N LEU A 225 1.14 4.87 -15.44
CA LEU A 225 1.53 3.47 -15.56
C LEU A 225 2.37 3.08 -14.34
N PHE A 226 1.99 1.99 -13.68
CA PHE A 226 2.80 1.39 -12.62
C PHE A 226 3.50 0.13 -13.10
N GLN A 227 4.77 0.02 -12.77
CA GLN A 227 5.61 -1.15 -13.03
C GLN A 227 6.30 -1.59 -11.75
N LEU A 228 6.55 -2.89 -11.62
CA LEU A 228 7.38 -3.43 -10.56
C LEU A 228 8.71 -3.89 -11.17
N ASP A 229 9.81 -3.52 -10.54
CA ASP A 229 11.16 -3.94 -10.92
C ASP A 229 11.89 -4.52 -9.71
N SER A 230 12.67 -5.58 -9.95
CA SER A 230 13.43 -6.28 -8.91
C SER A 230 14.77 -6.74 -9.46
N SER A 231 15.79 -6.76 -8.62
CA SER A 231 17.10 -7.32 -8.97
C SER A 231 17.12 -8.85 -9.10
N ASP A 232 16.13 -9.57 -8.52
CA ASP A 232 16.00 -11.02 -8.73
C ASP A 232 15.48 -11.29 -10.15
N LYS A 233 16.40 -11.50 -11.09
CA LYS A 233 16.12 -11.73 -12.50
C LYS A 233 16.89 -12.93 -13.05
N THR A 234 16.26 -13.64 -13.98
CA THR A 234 16.92 -14.63 -14.83
C THR A 234 16.72 -14.23 -16.30
N ALA A 235 17.81 -14.09 -17.04
CA ALA A 235 17.80 -13.65 -18.45
C ALA A 235 16.98 -12.36 -18.69
N GLY A 236 17.10 -11.39 -17.77
CA GLY A 236 16.39 -10.10 -17.85
C GLY A 236 14.92 -10.13 -17.44
N LYS A 237 14.34 -11.31 -17.18
CA LYS A 237 12.97 -11.44 -16.67
C LYS A 237 12.98 -11.49 -15.14
N MET A 238 12.08 -10.74 -14.53
CA MET A 238 11.91 -10.71 -13.07
C MET A 238 11.37 -12.04 -12.57
N ASN A 239 12.04 -12.60 -11.55
CA ASN A 239 11.60 -13.79 -10.85
C ASN A 239 10.59 -13.43 -9.74
N THR A 240 10.81 -12.32 -9.05
CA THR A 240 9.90 -11.77 -8.04
C THR A 240 8.47 -11.65 -8.61
N PRO A 241 7.43 -12.12 -7.91
CA PRO A 241 6.05 -11.99 -8.38
C PRO A 241 5.72 -10.50 -8.67
N PRO A 242 5.11 -10.17 -9.82
CA PRO A 242 4.90 -8.79 -10.25
C PRO A 242 3.67 -8.13 -9.58
N TYR A 243 3.58 -8.25 -8.25
CA TYR A 243 2.43 -7.80 -7.47
C TYR A 243 2.80 -6.80 -6.37
N PHE A 244 2.00 -5.77 -6.20
CA PHE A 244 2.08 -4.85 -5.07
C PHE A 244 0.70 -4.25 -4.77
N CYS A 245 0.57 -3.58 -3.63
CA CYS A 245 -0.69 -2.98 -3.18
C CYS A 245 -0.66 -1.46 -3.35
N LEU A 246 -1.80 -0.89 -3.73
CA LEU A 246 -2.04 0.56 -3.79
C LEU A 246 -3.32 0.92 -3.06
N ASP A 247 -3.35 2.08 -2.42
CA ASP A 247 -4.55 2.64 -1.80
C ASP A 247 -4.47 4.18 -1.70
N GLY A 248 -5.58 4.85 -1.41
CA GLY A 248 -5.59 6.24 -0.98
C GLY A 248 -4.94 7.22 -1.98
N PHE A 249 -5.27 7.10 -3.26
CA PHE A 249 -4.83 8.08 -4.26
C PHE A 249 -5.39 9.45 -3.90
N ARG A 250 -4.55 10.47 -3.92
CA ARG A 250 -4.94 11.86 -3.70
C ARG A 250 -4.49 12.73 -4.86
N PHE A 251 -5.40 13.51 -5.42
CA PHE A 251 -5.09 14.49 -6.46
C PHE A 251 -5.39 15.91 -5.98
N SER A 252 -4.70 16.89 -6.56
CA SER A 252 -4.99 18.29 -6.31
C SER A 252 -5.99 18.81 -7.36
N GLU A 253 -7.09 19.39 -6.90
CA GLU A 253 -7.93 20.26 -7.72
C GLU A 253 -7.33 21.67 -7.68
N GLN A 254 -6.83 22.17 -8.81
CA GLN A 254 -6.65 23.62 -8.94
C GLN A 254 -8.03 24.23 -9.18
N LEU A 255 -8.59 24.85 -8.13
CA LEU A 255 -9.70 25.79 -8.24
C LEU A 255 -9.30 27.02 -9.07
#